data_AF-A0A7L0UQP0-F1
#
_entry.id   AF-A0A7L0UQP0-F1
#
_cell.length_a   1.000
_cell.length_b   1.000
_cell.length_c   1.000
_cell.angle_alpha   90.00
_cell.angle_beta   90.00
_cell.angle_gamma   90.00
#
_symmetry.space_group_name_H-M   'P 1'
#
loop_
_entity.id
_entity.type
_entity.pdbx_description
1 polymer ?
#
loop_
_entity_poly.entity_id
_entity_poly.type
_entity_poly.pdbx_seq_one_letter_code
_entity_poly.pdbx_strand_id
1 'polypeptide(L)'
;IESSEAADFLLFQLAIENANTDCKQAIDPIRNRAKTLIDLIKACQNAGDEQHKADILVAAWAQQLVDAWAAAKCFFCGQEEHFKRNCPEKNKKDLGPAGQGKQYVQLCPRCQKGYHWSNQCRSKFDRQGNPLSEKIPGNGKRYVRSGTPRSYNRAQPLTTQP
;
A
#
# COMPACT_ATOMS: atom_id res chain seq x y z
N ILE A 1 -28.43 -31.51 48.12
CA ILE A 1 -27.44 -30.49 47.72
C ILE A 1 -27.52 -30.45 46.20
N GLU A 2 -28.33 -29.55 45.65
CA GLU A 2 -28.33 -29.26 44.23
C GLU A 2 -26.94 -28.72 43.90
N SER A 3 -26.16 -29.49 43.15
CA SER A 3 -24.75 -29.19 42.89
C SER A 3 -24.66 -28.07 41.86
N SER A 4 -24.80 -26.82 42.33
CA SER A 4 -24.69 -25.61 41.49
C SER A 4 -23.42 -25.60 40.67
N GLU A 5 -22.30 -26.03 41.26
CA GLU A 5 -20.99 -26.03 40.60
C GLU A 5 -20.89 -27.10 39.49
N ALA A 6 -21.47 -28.28 39.70
CA ALA A 6 -21.53 -29.30 38.65
C ALA A 6 -22.48 -28.87 37.51
N ALA A 7 -23.58 -28.19 37.84
CA ALA A 7 -24.49 -27.64 36.85
C ALA A 7 -23.81 -26.54 36.01
N ASP A 8 -23.05 -25.65 36.66
CA ASP A 8 -22.29 -24.60 35.99
C ASP A 8 -21.21 -25.18 35.08
N PHE A 9 -20.47 -26.20 35.54
CA PHE A 9 -19.46 -26.88 34.71
C PHE A 9 -20.08 -27.50 33.45
N LEU A 10 -21.20 -28.22 33.60
CA LEU A 10 -21.92 -28.82 32.48
C LEU A 10 -22.44 -27.75 31.51
N LEU A 11 -22.92 -26.61 32.03
CA LEU A 11 -23.40 -25.50 31.22
C LEU A 11 -22.29 -24.87 30.37
N PHE A 12 -21.09 -24.70 30.93
CA PHE A 12 -19.93 -24.19 30.18
C PHE A 12 -19.51 -25.15 29.08
N GLN A 13 -19.45 -26.45 29.38
CA GLN A 13 -19.06 -27.46 28.40
C GLN A 13 -20.08 -27.53 27.25
N LEU A 14 -21.37 -27.53 27.57
CA LEU A 14 -22.44 -27.50 26.57
C LEU A 14 -22.38 -26.23 25.71
N ALA A 15 -22.11 -25.06 26.30
CA ALA A 15 -22.00 -23.81 25.57
C ALA A 15 -20.85 -23.84 24.54
N ILE A 16 -19.71 -24.41 24.91
CA ILE A 16 -18.55 -24.55 24.01
C ILE A 16 -18.82 -25.56 22.90
N GLU A 17 -19.37 -26.72 23.24
CA GLU A 17 -19.63 -27.80 22.28
C GLU A 17 -20.68 -27.39 21.24
N ASN A 18 -21.71 -26.66 21.65
CA ASN A 18 -22.80 -26.21 20.78
C ASN A 18 -22.51 -24.88 20.06
N ALA A 19 -21.43 -24.19 20.40
CA ALA A 19 -21.04 -22.97 19.70
C ALA A 19 -20.68 -23.25 18.23
N ASN A 20 -20.90 -22.24 17.37
CA ASN A 20 -20.45 -22.28 15.98
C ASN A 20 -18.90 -22.25 15.90
N THR A 21 -18.34 -22.46 14.71
CA THR A 21 -16.88 -22.51 14.51
C THR A 21 -16.17 -21.23 14.93
N ASP A 22 -16.74 -20.08 14.60
CA ASP A 22 -16.12 -18.77 14.84
C ASP A 22 -16.09 -18.46 16.34
N CYS A 23 -17.19 -18.74 17.05
CA CYS A 23 -17.30 -18.64 18.49
C CYS A 23 -16.36 -19.63 19.21
N LYS A 24 -16.21 -20.86 18.69
CA LYS A 24 -15.25 -21.84 19.23
C LYS A 24 -13.83 -21.30 19.16
N GLN A 25 -13.42 -20.74 18.01
CA GLN A 25 -12.11 -20.10 17.86
C GLN A 25 -11.92 -18.89 18.78
N ALA A 26 -12.97 -18.09 18.98
CA ALA A 26 -12.94 -16.95 19.89
C ALA A 26 -12.85 -17.36 21.37
N ILE A 27 -13.49 -18.48 21.74
CA ILE A 27 -13.51 -19.01 23.11
C ILE A 27 -12.22 -19.73 23.47
N ASP A 28 -11.61 -20.48 22.55
CA ASP A 28 -10.39 -21.26 22.79
C ASP A 28 -9.29 -20.54 23.62
N PRO A 29 -8.89 -19.29 23.31
CA PRO A 29 -7.86 -18.60 24.09
C PRO A 29 -8.28 -18.23 25.51
N ILE A 30 -9.58 -18.15 25.79
CA ILE A 30 -10.12 -17.78 27.12
C ILE A 30 -10.74 -18.96 27.88
N ARG A 31 -10.85 -20.14 27.26
CA ARG A 31 -11.56 -21.32 27.79
C ARG A 31 -11.17 -21.67 29.23
N ASN A 32 -9.87 -21.63 29.55
CA ASN A 32 -9.36 -21.97 30.89
C ASN A 32 -9.34 -20.78 31.87
N ARG A 33 -9.66 -19.57 31.39
CA ARG A 33 -9.62 -18.32 32.17
C ARG A 33 -11.01 -17.77 32.47
N ALA A 34 -12.00 -18.12 31.66
CA ALA A 34 -13.38 -17.71 31.83
C ALA A 34 -13.93 -18.24 33.17
N LYS A 35 -14.46 -17.35 33.99
CA LYS A 35 -15.07 -17.70 35.29
C LYS A 35 -16.58 -17.74 35.21
N THR A 36 -17.17 -17.12 34.19
CA THR A 36 -18.62 -17.08 33.97
C THR A 36 -18.96 -17.40 32.51
N LEU A 37 -20.17 -17.92 32.29
CA LEU A 37 -20.69 -18.13 30.93
C LEU A 37 -20.75 -16.82 30.13
N ILE A 38 -20.98 -15.69 30.81
CA ILE A 38 -21.00 -14.36 30.20
C ILE A 38 -19.64 -14.02 29.57
N ASP A 39 -18.53 -14.44 30.17
CA ASP A 39 -17.19 -14.21 29.60
C ASP A 39 -17.03 -14.95 28.27
N LEU A 40 -17.56 -16.18 28.18
CA LEU A 40 -17.58 -16.96 26.93
C LEU A 40 -18.45 -16.28 25.87
N ILE A 41 -19.63 -15.78 26.25
CA ILE A 41 -20.54 -15.09 25.33
C ILE A 41 -19.92 -13.78 24.82
N LYS A 42 -19.22 -13.04 25.70
CA LYS A 42 -18.55 -11.78 25.32
C LYS A 42 -17.41 -12.00 24.33
N ALA A 43 -16.68 -13.11 24.42
CA ALA A 43 -15.66 -13.43 23.42
C ALA A 43 -16.24 -13.58 22.01
N CYS A 44 -17.50 -13.99 21.91
CA CYS A 44 -18.20 -14.21 20.66
C CYS A 44 -18.89 -12.95 20.09
N GLN A 45 -18.81 -11.80 20.77
CA GLN A 45 -19.64 -10.63 20.47
C GLN A 45 -19.55 -10.16 19.00
N ASN A 46 -18.36 -10.24 18.41
CA ASN A 46 -18.12 -9.79 17.03
C ASN A 46 -17.93 -10.98 16.06
N ALA A 47 -18.14 -12.21 16.53
CA ALA A 47 -17.94 -13.41 15.72
C ALA A 47 -18.99 -13.46 14.60
N GLY A 48 -18.52 -13.56 13.36
CA GLY A 48 -19.37 -13.61 12.16
C GLY A 48 -19.79 -12.26 11.57
N ASP A 49 -19.41 -11.14 12.20
CA ASP A 49 -19.60 -9.80 11.63
C ASP A 49 -18.81 -9.63 10.33
N GLU A 50 -19.23 -8.70 9.48
CA GLU A 50 -18.56 -8.43 8.21
C GLU A 50 -17.08 -8.04 8.42
N GLN A 51 -16.80 -7.25 9.46
CA GLN A 51 -15.43 -6.91 9.86
C GLN A 51 -14.62 -8.14 10.24
N HIS A 52 -15.16 -9.00 11.10
CA HIS A 52 -14.49 -10.23 11.52
C HIS A 52 -14.20 -11.16 10.34
N LYS A 53 -15.14 -11.30 9.40
CA LYS A 53 -14.94 -12.08 8.17
C LYS A 53 -13.87 -11.48 7.26
N ALA A 54 -13.85 -10.15 7.13
CA ALA A 54 -12.82 -9.45 6.37
C ALA A 54 -11.43 -9.66 7.00
N ASP A 55 -11.33 -9.57 8.32
CA ASP A 55 -10.07 -9.77 9.05
C ASP A 55 -9.54 -11.21 8.90
N ILE A 56 -10.42 -12.22 8.98
CA ILE A 56 -10.05 -13.62 8.73
C ILE A 56 -9.53 -13.78 7.29
N LEU A 57 -10.20 -13.18 6.30
CA LEU A 57 -9.77 -13.25 4.91
C LEU A 57 -8.39 -12.59 4.72
N VAL A 58 -8.18 -11.41 5.30
CA VAL A 58 -6.90 -10.71 5.26
C VAL A 58 -5.80 -11.54 5.93
N ALA A 59 -6.07 -12.12 7.09
CA ALA A 59 -5.12 -12.98 7.80
C ALA A 59 -4.74 -14.23 6.98
N ALA A 60 -5.71 -14.85 6.31
CA ALA A 60 -5.46 -16.00 5.44
C ALA A 60 -4.53 -15.65 4.27
N TRP A 61 -4.59 -14.42 3.76
CA TRP A 61 -3.73 -13.96 2.66
C TRP A 61 -2.40 -13.40 3.13
N ALA A 62 -2.33 -12.85 4.34
CA ALA A 62 -1.13 -12.20 4.87
C ALA A 62 0.08 -13.14 4.88
N GLN A 63 -0.10 -14.41 5.29
CA GLN A 63 0.99 -15.39 5.27
C GLN A 63 1.49 -15.65 3.84
N GLN A 64 0.58 -15.84 2.88
CA GLN A 64 0.95 -16.08 1.48
C GLN A 64 1.68 -14.87 0.87
N LEU A 65 1.30 -13.65 1.25
CA LEU A 65 1.96 -12.43 0.79
C LEU A 65 3.36 -12.29 1.39
N VAL A 66 3.54 -12.65 2.67
CA VAL A 66 4.86 -12.65 3.33
C VAL A 66 5.79 -13.66 2.65
N ASP A 67 5.31 -14.88 2.41
CA ASP A 67 6.09 -15.92 1.75
C ASP A 67 6.45 -15.54 0.30
N ALA A 68 5.50 -14.94 -0.42
CA ALA A 68 5.74 -14.43 -1.77
C ALA A 68 6.73 -13.26 -1.80
N TRP A 69 6.76 -12.42 -0.77
CA TRP A 69 7.70 -11.31 -0.67
C TRP A 69 9.11 -11.78 -0.34
N ALA A 70 9.26 -12.74 0.57
CA ALA A 70 10.54 -13.37 0.89
C ALA A 70 11.14 -14.07 -0.35
N ALA A 71 10.32 -14.76 -1.14
CA ALA A 71 10.77 -15.41 -2.38
C ALA A 71 11.05 -14.43 -3.54
N ALA A 72 10.64 -13.16 -3.43
CA ALA A 72 10.78 -12.20 -4.53
C ALA A 72 12.22 -11.70 -4.66
N LYS A 73 12.88 -12.07 -5.76
CA LYS A 73 14.23 -11.60 -6.08
C LYS A 73 14.22 -10.18 -6.63
N CYS A 74 15.21 -9.40 -6.25
CA CYS A 74 15.47 -8.07 -6.75
C CYS A 74 15.89 -8.12 -8.24
N PHE A 75 15.09 -7.52 -9.13
CA PHE A 75 15.38 -7.39 -10.57
C PHE A 75 16.61 -6.52 -10.93
N PHE A 76 17.46 -6.17 -9.95
CA PHE A 76 18.71 -5.44 -10.17
C PHE A 76 19.92 -6.21 -9.67
N CYS A 77 19.96 -6.61 -8.39
CA CYS A 77 21.09 -7.35 -7.81
C CYS A 77 20.85 -8.86 -7.66
N GLY A 78 19.64 -9.34 -7.91
CA GLY A 78 19.28 -10.76 -7.83
C GLY A 78 19.07 -11.32 -6.42
N GLN A 79 19.33 -10.52 -5.38
CA GLN A 79 19.11 -10.90 -3.97
C GLN A 79 17.62 -10.90 -3.61
N GLU A 80 17.22 -11.81 -2.74
CA GLU A 80 15.88 -11.87 -2.13
C GLU A 80 15.69 -10.76 -1.08
N GLU A 81 14.51 -10.66 -0.45
CA GLU A 81 14.14 -9.66 0.58
C GLU A 81 13.80 -8.24 0.08
N HIS A 82 13.97 -7.89 -1.19
CA HIS A 82 13.62 -6.54 -1.65
C HIS A 82 13.34 -6.40 -3.14
N PHE A 83 12.53 -5.40 -3.49
CA PHE A 83 12.32 -4.99 -4.87
C PHE A 83 13.43 -4.03 -5.36
N LYS A 84 13.61 -3.97 -6.69
CA LYS A 84 14.57 -3.07 -7.37
C LYS A 84 14.52 -1.60 -6.93
N ARG A 85 13.35 -1.10 -6.50
CA ARG A 85 13.21 0.28 -6.00
C ARG A 85 13.91 0.51 -4.66
N ASN A 86 14.00 -0.53 -3.84
CA ASN A 86 14.59 -0.50 -2.50
C ASN A 86 15.99 -1.14 -2.50
N CYS A 87 16.59 -1.35 -3.68
CA CYS A 87 17.87 -2.01 -3.79
C CYS A 87 19.00 -1.14 -3.21
N PRO A 88 19.75 -1.62 -2.22
CA PRO A 88 20.82 -0.84 -1.59
C PRO A 88 21.92 -0.47 -2.60
N GLU A 89 22.23 -1.34 -3.56
CA GLU A 89 23.20 -1.04 -4.61
C GLU A 89 22.73 0.07 -5.55
N LYS A 90 21.42 0.12 -5.85
CA LYS A 90 20.84 1.20 -6.64
C LYS A 90 20.92 2.53 -5.87
N ASN A 91 20.51 2.52 -4.60
CA ASN A 91 20.59 3.70 -3.75
C ASN A 91 22.02 4.22 -3.59
N LYS A 92 23.03 3.32 -3.62
CA LYS A 92 24.46 3.69 -3.66
C LYS A 92 24.93 4.22 -5.01
N LYS A 93 24.39 3.75 -6.15
CA LYS A 93 24.72 4.31 -7.49
C LYS A 93 24.15 5.70 -7.69
N ASP A 94 22.98 5.97 -7.11
CA ASP A 94 22.44 7.33 -7.02
C ASP A 94 23.29 8.23 -6.09
N LEU A 95 24.24 7.65 -5.33
CA LEU A 95 25.22 8.33 -4.46
C LEU A 95 26.66 8.32 -5.04
N GLY A 96 26.87 8.05 -6.34
CA GLY A 96 28.13 8.39 -7.00
C GLY A 96 28.43 9.90 -6.87
N PRO A 97 29.57 10.44 -7.32
CA PRO A 97 29.87 11.89 -7.19
C PRO A 97 28.83 12.85 -7.84
N ALA A 98 27.79 12.31 -8.47
CA ALA A 98 26.57 13.00 -8.89
C ALA A 98 25.34 12.75 -7.98
N GLY A 99 25.53 12.37 -6.71
CA GLY A 99 24.53 12.34 -5.63
C GLY A 99 24.09 13.73 -5.18
N GLN A 100 24.17 14.70 -6.09
CA GLN A 100 23.53 15.99 -5.97
C GLN A 100 22.13 15.83 -6.55
N GLY A 101 21.20 15.45 -5.68
CA GLY A 101 19.79 15.65 -5.95
C GLY A 101 19.61 17.05 -6.54
N LYS A 102 19.06 17.11 -7.75
CA LYS A 102 18.57 18.35 -8.38
C LYS A 102 19.54 19.52 -8.18
N GLN A 103 20.71 19.47 -8.81
CA GLN A 103 21.55 20.66 -8.92
C GLN A 103 20.67 21.85 -9.37
N TYR A 104 20.56 22.79 -8.43
CA TYR A 104 20.28 24.22 -8.54
C TYR A 104 19.87 24.66 -9.94
N VAL A 105 18.75 25.38 -10.03
CA VAL A 105 18.30 26.03 -11.26
C VAL A 105 19.51 26.69 -11.91
N GLN A 106 20.05 26.11 -12.99
CA GLN A 106 21.28 26.59 -13.59
C GLN A 106 21.04 28.01 -14.08
N LEU A 107 22.10 28.81 -14.24
CA LEU A 107 21.96 30.15 -14.83
C LEU A 107 21.14 30.00 -16.10
N CYS A 108 20.03 30.73 -16.20
CA CYS A 108 19.05 30.45 -17.23
C CYS A 108 19.74 30.51 -18.60
N PRO A 109 19.73 29.43 -19.40
CA PRO A 109 20.47 29.41 -20.66
C PRO A 109 19.87 30.37 -21.70
N ARG A 110 18.64 30.87 -21.47
CA ARG A 110 17.97 31.85 -22.33
C ARG A 110 18.45 33.26 -22.04
N CYS A 111 18.30 33.76 -20.80
CA CYS A 111 18.63 35.15 -20.48
C CYS A 111 20.00 35.36 -19.84
N GLN A 112 20.62 34.29 -19.34
CA GLN A 112 21.85 34.32 -18.54
C GLN A 112 21.79 35.32 -17.36
N LYS A 113 20.58 35.69 -16.93
CA LYS A 113 20.28 36.64 -15.85
C LYS A 113 19.46 35.91 -14.79
N GLY A 114 20.16 35.22 -13.88
CA GLY A 114 19.55 34.56 -12.72
C GLY A 114 19.25 33.08 -12.91
N TYR A 115 18.75 32.48 -11.83
CA TYR A 115 18.62 31.04 -11.65
C TYR A 115 17.14 30.64 -11.71
N HIS A 116 16.62 30.50 -12.92
CA HIS A 116 15.24 30.08 -13.19
C HIS A 116 15.19 29.19 -14.44
N TRP A 117 14.17 28.32 -14.54
CA TRP A 117 14.03 27.47 -15.73
C TRP A 117 13.72 28.29 -16.98
N SER A 118 14.13 27.80 -18.17
CA SER A 118 13.95 28.50 -19.45
C SER A 118 12.48 28.78 -19.79
N ASN A 119 11.55 27.92 -19.32
CA ASN A 119 10.11 28.09 -19.47
C ASN A 119 9.50 29.12 -18.49
N GLN A 120 10.25 29.53 -17.47
CA GLN A 120 9.86 30.58 -16.49
C GLN A 120 10.62 31.89 -16.71
N CYS A 121 11.48 31.94 -17.73
CA CYS A 121 12.27 33.12 -18.08
C CYS A 121 11.36 34.24 -18.63
N ARG A 122 11.23 35.34 -17.86
CA ARG A 122 10.48 36.54 -18.23
C ARG A 122 11.35 37.67 -18.81
N SER A 123 12.67 37.51 -18.85
CA SER A 123 13.59 38.50 -19.43
C SER A 123 13.38 38.61 -20.94
N LYS A 124 13.40 39.83 -21.47
CA LYS A 124 13.34 40.10 -22.92
C LYS A 124 14.73 40.21 -23.57
N PHE A 125 15.78 40.35 -22.76
CA PHE A 125 17.16 40.55 -23.20
C PHE A 125 18.12 39.61 -22.48
N ASP A 126 19.18 39.18 -23.18
CA ASP A 126 20.30 38.44 -22.59
C ASP A 126 21.18 39.34 -21.70
N ARG A 127 22.26 38.78 -21.13
CA ARG A 127 23.25 39.50 -20.31
C ARG A 127 24.06 40.53 -21.11
N GLN A 128 24.08 40.43 -22.42
CA GLN A 128 24.82 41.27 -23.37
C GLN A 128 23.95 42.37 -24.02
N GLY A 129 22.64 42.39 -23.74
CA GLY A 129 21.69 43.38 -24.26
C GLY A 129 20.99 42.98 -25.56
N ASN A 130 21.23 41.77 -26.07
CA ASN A 130 20.57 41.28 -27.28
C ASN A 130 19.13 40.80 -26.98
N PRO A 131 18.18 41.01 -27.90
CA PRO A 131 16.81 40.53 -27.75
C PRO A 131 16.77 38.99 -27.77
N LEU A 132 16.09 38.40 -26.79
CA LEU A 132 15.90 36.94 -26.71
C LEU A 132 14.85 36.49 -27.73
N SER A 133 15.14 35.40 -28.46
CA SER A 133 14.18 34.84 -29.42
C SER A 133 12.88 34.43 -28.74
N GLU A 134 11.73 34.72 -29.36
CA GLU A 134 10.38 34.53 -28.79
C GLU A 134 9.99 33.04 -28.68
N LYS A 135 10.64 32.17 -29.47
CA LYS A 135 10.41 30.72 -29.46
C LYS A 135 11.10 30.09 -28.25
N ILE A 136 10.30 29.52 -27.34
CA ILE A 136 10.79 28.66 -26.26
C ILE A 136 11.23 27.33 -26.91
N PRO A 137 12.52 26.93 -26.84
CA PRO A 137 12.92 25.60 -27.29
C PRO A 137 12.36 24.58 -26.30
N GLY A 138 11.17 24.06 -26.59
CA GLY A 138 10.62 22.93 -25.87
C GLY A 138 11.46 21.71 -26.16
N ASN A 139 12.13 21.15 -25.15
CA ASN A 139 12.78 19.85 -25.30
C ASN A 139 11.69 18.77 -25.28
N GLY A 140 11.10 18.52 -26.44
CA GLY A 140 9.88 17.76 -26.62
C GLY A 140 10.05 16.46 -27.40
N LYS A 141 11.12 15.68 -27.16
CA LYS A 141 11.05 14.24 -27.50
C LYS A 141 10.32 13.52 -26.36
N ARG A 142 8.98 13.65 -26.32
CA ARG A 142 8.18 12.63 -25.65
C ARG A 142 8.31 11.38 -26.52
N TYR A 143 8.90 10.32 -25.99
CA TYR A 143 8.78 9.01 -26.61
C TYR A 143 7.29 8.74 -26.80
N VAL A 144 6.85 8.62 -28.05
CA VAL A 144 5.56 8.03 -28.35
C VAL A 144 5.69 6.58 -27.90
N ARG A 145 5.08 6.21 -26.78
CA ARG A 145 4.85 4.79 -26.49
C ARG A 145 3.95 4.30 -27.62
N SER A 146 4.54 3.59 -28.58
CA SER A 146 3.83 2.65 -29.44
C SER A 146 3.33 1.50 -28.56
N GLY A 147 2.32 1.80 -27.75
CA GLY A 147 1.48 0.82 -27.08
C GLY A 147 0.10 0.98 -27.67
N THR A 148 -0.38 -0.06 -28.34
CA THR A 148 -1.79 -0.20 -28.73
C THR A 148 -2.70 0.22 -27.57
N PRO A 149 -3.75 1.03 -27.80
CA PRO A 149 -4.65 1.41 -26.72
C PRO A 149 -5.28 0.16 -26.13
N ARG A 150 -4.94 -0.16 -24.89
CA ARG A 150 -5.68 -1.15 -24.10
C ARG A 150 -7.04 -0.52 -23.78
N SER A 151 -8.06 -0.94 -24.51
CA SER A 151 -9.45 -0.59 -24.23
C SER A 151 -9.83 -1.11 -22.85
N TYR A 152 -9.86 -0.23 -21.85
CA TYR A 152 -10.58 -0.52 -20.63
C TYR A 152 -12.06 -0.39 -20.95
N ASN A 153 -12.74 -1.54 -21.06
CA ASN A 153 -14.19 -1.57 -21.09
C ASN A 153 -14.70 -0.89 -19.83
N ARG A 154 -15.29 0.29 -20.03
CA ARG A 154 -16.05 1.02 -19.01
C ARG A 154 -17.33 0.22 -18.77
N ALA A 155 -17.46 -0.38 -17.59
CA ALA A 155 -18.74 -0.94 -17.15
C ALA A 155 -19.82 0.16 -17.25
N GLN A 156 -20.91 -0.16 -17.94
CA GLN A 156 -22.04 0.75 -18.12
C GLN A 156 -22.78 0.91 -16.78
N PRO A 157 -23.29 2.11 -16.44
CA PRO A 157 -24.14 2.28 -15.28
C PRO A 157 -25.50 1.59 -15.52
N LEU A 158 -25.91 0.76 -14.56
CA LEU A 158 -27.25 0.17 -14.51
C LEU A 158 -28.28 1.29 -14.46
N THR A 159 -29.04 1.45 -15.54
CA THR A 159 -30.23 2.29 -15.59
C THR A 159 -31.34 1.60 -14.81
N THR A 160 -31.74 2.21 -13.70
CA THR A 160 -33.02 1.95 -13.04
C THR A 160 -34.16 2.41 -13.96
N GLN A 161 -35.22 1.59 -14.03
CA GLN A 161 -36.67 1.95 -14.10
C GLN A 161 -37.46 0.98 -15.01
N PRO A 162 -38.81 0.94 -14.90
CA PRO A 162 -39.69 1.51 -13.87
C PRO A 162 -40.32 0.46 -12.93
#